data_AF-A0A2D6MMY5-F1
#
_entry.id   AF-A0A2D6MMY5-F1
#
_cell.length_a   1.000
_cell.length_b   1.000
_cell.length_c   1.000
_cell.angle_alpha   90.00
_cell.angle_beta   90.00
_cell.angle_gamma   90.00
#
_symmetry.space_group_name_H-M   'P 1'
#
loop_
_entity.id
_entity.type
_entity.pdbx_description
1 polymer ?
#
loop_
_entity_poly.entity_id
_entity_poly.type
_entity_poly.pdbx_seq_one_letter_code
_entity_poly.pdbx_strand_id
1 'polypeptide(L)'
;MSILLLLHLLALGVWIGVVGAEFTIESYGMKDEESLSTAAELHYKTDIWIEIPAFLTVLISGLLMLEDHHLRGVFSVKIAFALLAILFNCVCVYAVFKRRASLQSGSEDGLRAADRAMKVGGAIIPTFLVAFALGIYLVTA
;
A
#
# COMPACT_ATOMS: atom_id res chain seq x y z
N MET A 1 -14.57 22.06 0.84
CA MET A 1 -13.58 21.01 0.50
C MET A 1 -13.09 21.29 -0.91
N SER A 2 -11.77 21.37 -1.14
CA SER A 2 -11.25 21.55 -2.51
C SER A 2 -11.45 20.28 -3.32
N ILE A 3 -11.51 20.40 -4.65
CA ILE A 3 -11.57 19.24 -5.56
C ILE A 3 -10.36 18.32 -5.34
N LEU A 4 -9.18 18.91 -5.09
CA LEU A 4 -7.96 18.16 -4.82
C LEU A 4 -8.06 17.32 -3.54
N LEU A 5 -8.63 17.87 -2.47
CA LEU A 5 -8.86 17.13 -1.22
C LEU A 5 -9.89 16.01 -1.41
N LEU A 6 -10.96 16.25 -2.20
CA LEU A 6 -11.92 15.19 -2.54
C LEU A 6 -11.23 14.03 -3.27
N LEU A 7 -10.43 14.32 -4.30
CA LEU A 7 -9.70 13.29 -5.06
C LEU A 7 -8.72 12.52 -4.16
N HIS A 8 -8.01 13.21 -3.28
CA HIS A 8 -7.11 12.59 -2.31
C HIS A 8 -7.84 11.60 -1.41
N LEU A 9 -8.98 11.99 -0.84
CA LEU A 9 -9.76 11.14 0.06
C LEU A 9 -10.42 9.96 -0.68
N LEU A 10 -10.88 10.15 -1.91
CA LEU A 10 -11.38 9.06 -2.75
C LEU A 10 -10.28 8.05 -3.07
N ALA A 11 -9.10 8.51 -3.50
CA ALA A 11 -7.96 7.64 -3.76
C ALA A 11 -7.50 6.91 -2.50
N LEU A 12 -7.50 7.58 -1.34
CA LEU A 12 -7.20 6.98 -0.05
C LEU A 12 -8.21 5.87 0.28
N GLY A 13 -9.51 6.12 0.08
CA GLY A 13 -10.56 5.12 0.30
C GLY A 13 -10.41 3.90 -0.62
N VAL A 14 -10.08 4.12 -1.90
CA VAL A 14 -9.77 3.03 -2.84
C VAL A 14 -8.56 2.23 -2.37
N TRP A 15 -7.48 2.91 -1.96
CA TRP A 15 -6.27 2.25 -1.49
C TRP A 15 -6.53 1.38 -0.25
N ILE A 16 -7.29 1.88 0.74
CA ILE A 16 -7.73 1.08 1.90
C ILE A 16 -8.51 -0.17 1.44
N GLY A 17 -9.44 0.02 0.50
CA GLY A 17 -10.26 -1.07 -0.03
C GLY A 17 -9.41 -2.16 -0.70
N VAL A 18 -8.38 -1.76 -1.45
CA VAL A 18 -7.46 -2.69 -2.11
C VAL A 18 -6.63 -3.49 -1.10
N VAL A 19 -6.04 -2.84 -0.10
CA VAL A 19 -5.31 -3.53 0.97
C VAL A 19 -6.21 -4.56 1.69
N GLY A 20 -7.50 -4.24 1.87
CA GLY A 20 -8.49 -5.18 2.40
C GLY A 20 -8.75 -6.37 1.45
N ALA A 21 -8.84 -6.12 0.15
CA ALA A 21 -9.02 -7.17 -0.86
C ALA A 21 -7.79 -8.09 -0.94
N GLU A 22 -6.58 -7.55 -0.85
CA GLU A 22 -5.32 -8.30 -0.84
C GLU A 22 -5.25 -9.31 0.29
N PHE A 23 -5.76 -8.98 1.47
CA PHE A 23 -5.83 -9.95 2.57
C PHE A 23 -6.63 -11.21 2.18
N THR A 24 -7.70 -11.02 1.41
CA THR A 24 -8.51 -12.14 0.89
C THR A 24 -7.77 -12.93 -0.19
N ILE A 25 -7.06 -12.23 -1.08
CA ILE A 25 -6.25 -12.83 -2.15
C ILE A 25 -5.12 -13.68 -1.55
N GLU A 26 -4.37 -13.15 -0.58
CA GLU A 26 -3.30 -13.86 0.10
C GLU A 26 -3.83 -15.05 0.90
N SER A 27 -4.95 -14.88 1.61
CA SER A 27 -5.60 -15.98 2.34
C SER A 27 -6.02 -17.11 1.41
N TYR A 28 -6.47 -16.79 0.19
CA TYR A 28 -6.75 -17.79 -0.83
C TYR A 28 -5.46 -18.51 -1.30
N GLY A 29 -4.38 -17.77 -1.51
CA GLY A 29 -3.09 -18.29 -1.96
C GLY A 29 -2.42 -19.28 -0.99
N MET A 30 -2.83 -19.32 0.28
CA MET A 30 -2.27 -20.24 1.29
C MET A 30 -2.82 -21.68 1.22
N LYS A 31 -3.79 -21.97 0.35
CA LYS A 31 -4.47 -23.28 0.31
C LYS A 31 -3.63 -24.39 -0.31
N ASP A 32 -3.04 -24.12 -1.47
CA ASP A 32 -2.29 -25.07 -2.29
C ASP A 32 -1.47 -24.31 -3.36
N GLU A 33 -0.61 -25.01 -4.09
CA GLU A 33 0.28 -24.39 -5.09
C GLU A 33 -0.45 -23.77 -6.27
N GLU A 34 -1.58 -24.34 -6.71
CA GLU A 34 -2.40 -23.80 -7.80
C GLU A 34 -3.09 -22.50 -7.36
N SER A 35 -3.61 -22.50 -6.14
CA SER A 35 -4.18 -21.33 -5.49
C SER A 35 -3.14 -20.23 -5.29
N LEU A 36 -1.90 -20.57 -4.91
CA LEU A 36 -0.79 -19.62 -4.78
C LEU A 36 -0.47 -18.93 -6.11
N SER A 37 -0.39 -19.70 -7.19
CA SER A 37 -0.14 -19.17 -8.55
C SER A 37 -1.25 -18.21 -8.98
N THR A 38 -2.51 -18.61 -8.75
CA THR A 38 -3.69 -17.79 -9.05
C THR A 38 -3.71 -16.50 -8.22
N ALA A 39 -3.44 -16.60 -6.91
CA ALA A 39 -3.37 -15.46 -6.01
C ALA A 39 -2.26 -14.48 -6.43
N ALA A 40 -1.08 -14.99 -6.81
CA ALA A 40 0.03 -14.15 -7.26
C ALA A 40 -0.31 -13.36 -8.53
N GLU A 41 -1.02 -13.96 -9.49
CA GLU A 41 -1.46 -13.28 -10.72
C GLU A 41 -2.56 -12.24 -10.42
N LEU A 42 -3.50 -12.58 -9.54
CA LEU A 42 -4.58 -11.67 -9.15
C LEU A 42 -4.05 -10.48 -8.35
N HIS A 43 -3.15 -10.72 -7.40
CA HIS A 43 -2.48 -9.67 -6.62
C HIS A 43 -1.70 -8.75 -7.58
N TYR A 44 -0.88 -9.31 -8.47
CA TYR A 44 -0.12 -8.53 -9.46
C TYR A 44 -1.00 -7.61 -10.32
N LYS A 45 -2.15 -8.11 -10.79
CA LYS A 45 -3.10 -7.29 -11.57
C LYS A 45 -3.75 -6.20 -10.70
N THR A 46 -4.09 -6.53 -9.47
CA THR A 46 -4.69 -5.59 -8.52
C THR A 46 -3.73 -4.43 -8.22
N ASP A 47 -2.45 -4.73 -8.01
CA ASP A 47 -1.40 -3.73 -7.81
C ASP A 47 -1.32 -2.75 -8.98
N ILE A 48 -1.19 -3.28 -10.19
CA ILE A 48 -0.97 -2.45 -11.39
C ILE A 48 -2.18 -1.57 -11.70
N TRP A 49 -3.38 -2.14 -11.63
CA TRP A 49 -4.58 -1.47 -12.14
C TRP A 49 -5.31 -0.64 -11.09
N ILE A 50 -5.11 -0.93 -9.79
CA ILE A 50 -5.86 -0.26 -8.73
C ILE A 50 -4.93 0.31 -7.66
N GLU A 51 -4.06 -0.51 -7.07
CA GLU A 51 -3.24 -0.10 -5.92
C GLU A 51 -2.25 1.02 -6.26
N ILE A 52 -1.41 0.81 -7.29
CA ILE A 52 -0.40 1.77 -7.76
C ILE A 52 -1.05 3.10 -8.17
N PRO A 53 -2.10 3.13 -9.02
CA PRO A 53 -2.82 4.36 -9.30
C PRO A 53 -3.37 5.04 -8.05
N ALA A 54 -3.90 4.28 -7.09
CA ALA A 54 -4.49 4.83 -5.88
C ALA A 54 -3.44 5.47 -4.95
N PHE A 55 -2.39 4.75 -4.56
CA PHE A 55 -1.39 5.30 -3.64
C PHE A 55 -0.54 6.40 -4.30
N LEU A 56 -0.29 6.33 -5.62
CA LEU A 56 0.35 7.43 -6.34
C LEU A 56 -0.54 8.67 -6.38
N THR A 57 -1.85 8.51 -6.57
CA THR A 57 -2.78 9.64 -6.49
C THR A 57 -2.77 10.25 -5.10
N VAL A 58 -2.74 9.45 -4.03
CA VAL A 58 -2.60 9.92 -2.64
C VAL A 58 -1.28 10.69 -2.45
N LEU A 59 -0.15 10.15 -2.92
CA LEU A 59 1.16 10.80 -2.84
C LEU A 59 1.15 12.16 -3.56
N ILE A 60 0.76 12.18 -4.83
CA ILE A 60 0.80 13.38 -5.67
C ILE A 60 -0.14 14.44 -5.12
N SER A 61 -1.39 14.08 -4.83
CA SER A 61 -2.35 15.04 -4.27
C SER A 61 -1.95 15.52 -2.87
N GLY A 62 -1.34 14.66 -2.05
CA GLY A 62 -0.80 15.05 -0.74
C GLY A 62 0.33 16.06 -0.85
N LEU A 63 1.26 15.86 -1.80
CA LEU A 63 2.33 16.81 -2.09
C LEU A 63 1.80 18.15 -2.61
N LEU A 64 0.77 18.11 -3.47
CA LEU A 64 0.13 19.34 -4.00
C LEU A 64 -0.64 20.13 -2.94
N MET A 65 -1.09 19.49 -1.87
CA MET A 65 -1.73 20.15 -0.71
C MET A 65 -0.74 20.54 0.39
N LEU A 66 0.55 20.23 0.23
CA LEU A 66 1.55 20.48 1.27
C LEU A 66 1.89 21.97 1.35
N GLU A 67 1.98 22.48 2.57
CA GLU A 67 2.32 23.87 2.87
C GLU A 67 3.24 23.91 4.10
N ASP A 68 3.97 25.00 4.31
CA ASP A 68 4.97 25.11 5.39
C ASP A 68 4.41 24.84 6.80
N HIS A 69 3.16 25.25 7.04
CA HIS A 69 2.51 25.05 8.33
C HIS A 69 2.23 23.57 8.64
N HIS A 70 2.05 22.74 7.61
CA HIS A 70 1.86 21.29 7.72
C HIS A 70 3.13 20.56 8.19
N LEU A 71 4.31 21.16 7.99
CA LEU A 71 5.60 20.59 8.40
C LEU A 71 5.92 20.80 9.89
N ARG A 72 4.95 21.26 10.68
CA ARG A 72 5.09 21.53 12.11
C ARG A 72 4.12 20.70 12.95
N GLY A 73 4.50 20.39 14.18
CA GLY A 73 3.64 19.74 15.17
C GLY A 73 3.17 18.34 14.77
N VAL A 74 1.93 18.01 15.12
CA VAL A 74 1.36 16.66 14.91
C VAL A 74 1.14 16.36 13.41
N PHE A 75 0.92 17.38 12.58
CA PHE A 75 0.69 17.19 11.14
C PHE A 75 1.95 16.67 10.44
N SER A 76 3.15 17.08 10.86
CA SER A 76 4.40 16.55 10.27
C SER A 76 4.63 15.08 10.61
N VAL A 77 4.23 14.65 11.81
CA VAL A 77 4.25 13.22 12.19
C VAL A 77 3.29 12.42 11.32
N LYS A 78 2.08 12.93 11.08
CA LYS A 78 1.12 12.32 10.14
C LYS A 78 1.74 12.16 8.74
N ILE A 79 2.40 13.20 8.22
CA ILE A 79 3.08 13.14 6.90
C ILE A 79 4.18 12.07 6.90
N ALA A 80 5.03 12.04 7.94
CA ALA A 80 6.11 11.06 8.02
C ALA A 80 5.58 9.62 7.99
N PHE A 81 4.52 9.31 8.74
CA PHE A 81 3.89 7.99 8.73
C PHE A 81 3.18 7.68 7.41
N ALA A 82 2.57 8.67 6.75
CA ALA A 82 1.98 8.48 5.43
C ALA A 82 3.05 8.15 4.35
N LEU A 83 4.20 8.82 4.40
CA LEU A 83 5.33 8.54 3.51
C LEU A 83 5.94 7.16 3.78
N LEU A 84 6.03 6.74 5.04
CA LEU A 84 6.44 5.38 5.40
C LEU A 84 5.46 4.34 4.86
N ALA A 85 4.15 4.58 4.95
CA ALA A 85 3.15 3.68 4.39
C ALA A 85 3.34 3.51 2.87
N ILE A 86 3.56 4.61 2.13
CA ILE A 86 3.87 4.57 0.70
C ILE A 86 5.16 3.79 0.42
N LEU A 87 6.21 4.02 1.21
CA LEU A 87 7.47 3.30 1.06
C LEU A 87 7.30 1.80 1.24
N PHE A 88 6.59 1.37 2.28
CA PHE A 88 6.32 -0.05 2.51
C PHE A 88 5.40 -0.66 1.45
N ASN A 89 4.46 0.13 0.91
CA ASN A 89 3.66 -0.29 -0.25
C ASN A 89 4.53 -0.60 -1.47
N CYS A 90 5.51 0.25 -1.77
CA CYS A 90 6.45 0.00 -2.85
C CYS A 90 7.24 -1.30 -2.65
N VAL A 91 7.54 -1.67 -1.39
CA VAL A 91 8.17 -2.96 -1.06
C VAL A 91 7.21 -4.12 -1.28
N CYS A 92 5.92 -3.99 -0.95
CA CYS A 92 4.88 -4.98 -1.29
C CYS A 92 4.78 -5.20 -2.79
N VAL A 93 4.64 -4.13 -3.58
CA VAL A 93 4.59 -4.20 -5.05
C VAL A 93 5.83 -4.91 -5.61
N TYR A 94 7.03 -4.54 -5.13
CA TYR A 94 8.25 -5.25 -5.52
C TYR A 94 8.19 -6.75 -5.19
N ALA A 95 7.72 -7.11 -4.00
CA ALA A 95 7.57 -8.50 -3.58
C ALA A 95 6.61 -9.27 -4.49
N VAL A 96 5.48 -8.68 -4.86
CA VAL A 96 4.47 -9.29 -5.76
C VAL A 96 5.06 -9.54 -7.14
N PHE A 97 5.73 -8.55 -7.73
CA PHE A 97 6.41 -8.69 -9.01
C PHE A 97 7.48 -9.79 -8.95
N LYS A 98 8.29 -9.80 -7.88
CA LYS A 98 9.34 -10.79 -7.68
C LYS A 98 8.76 -12.20 -7.52
N ARG A 99 7.68 -12.36 -6.74
CA ARG A 99 6.98 -13.63 -6.52
C ARG A 99 6.48 -14.20 -7.84
N ARG A 100 5.76 -13.38 -8.62
CA ARG A 100 5.24 -13.79 -9.94
C ARG A 100 6.35 -14.25 -10.88
N ALA A 101 7.41 -13.46 -11.03
CA ALA A 101 8.54 -13.82 -11.89
C ALA A 101 9.25 -15.10 -11.41
N SER A 102 9.31 -15.31 -10.09
CA SER A 102 9.94 -16.50 -9.50
C SER A 102 9.08 -17.76 -9.70
N LEU A 103 7.75 -17.66 -9.61
CA LEU A 103 6.83 -18.75 -9.96
C LEU A 103 6.98 -19.15 -11.44
N GLN A 104 7.08 -18.17 -12.34
CA GLN A 104 7.23 -18.42 -13.78
C GLN A 104 8.58 -19.06 -14.15
N SER A 105 9.63 -18.76 -13.38
CA SER A 105 11.00 -19.27 -13.61
C SER A 105 11.35 -20.50 -12.77
N GLY A 106 10.47 -20.94 -11.86
CA GLY A 106 10.75 -22.02 -10.90
C GLY A 106 11.85 -21.68 -9.88
N SER A 107 12.10 -20.39 -9.59
CA SER A 107 13.17 -19.96 -8.69
C SER A 107 12.75 -19.97 -7.22
N GLU A 108 13.15 -20.99 -6.46
CA GLU A 108 12.89 -21.06 -5.01
C GLU A 108 13.53 -19.91 -4.22
N ASP A 109 14.76 -19.52 -4.55
CA ASP A 109 15.44 -18.40 -3.90
C ASP A 109 14.72 -17.07 -4.15
N GLY A 110 14.17 -16.90 -5.35
CA GLY A 110 13.34 -15.76 -5.72
C GLY A 110 12.05 -15.69 -4.92
N LEU A 111 11.39 -16.84 -4.71
CA LEU A 111 10.20 -16.95 -3.84
C LEU A 111 10.52 -16.57 -2.40
N ARG A 112 11.59 -17.12 -1.82
CA ARG A 112 12.02 -16.78 -0.45
C ARG A 112 12.36 -15.30 -0.29
N ALA A 113 12.96 -14.69 -1.32
CA ALA A 113 13.26 -13.26 -1.33
C ALA A 113 11.97 -12.43 -1.39
N ALA A 114 10.99 -12.83 -2.21
CA ALA A 114 9.69 -12.19 -2.27
C ALA A 114 8.95 -12.26 -0.93
N ASP A 115 8.95 -13.42 -0.26
CA ASP A 115 8.30 -13.58 1.05
C ASP A 115 8.94 -12.70 2.13
N ARG A 116 10.28 -12.57 2.12
CA ARG A 116 10.98 -11.64 3.02
C ARG A 116 10.58 -10.20 2.74
N ALA A 117 10.54 -9.80 1.48
CA ALA A 117 10.12 -8.46 1.08
C ALA A 117 8.66 -8.20 1.50
N MET A 118 7.75 -9.16 1.29
CA MET A 118 6.35 -9.06 1.69
C MET A 118 6.20 -8.88 3.21
N LYS A 119 6.97 -9.61 4.02
CA LYS A 119 6.97 -9.44 5.50
C LYS A 119 7.42 -8.05 5.93
N VAL A 120 8.42 -7.48 5.25
CA VAL A 120 8.86 -6.10 5.51
C VAL A 120 7.80 -5.10 5.03
N GLY A 121 7.23 -5.33 3.84
CA GLY A 121 6.17 -4.52 3.27
C GLY A 121 4.90 -4.47 4.13
N GLY A 122 4.61 -5.53 4.89
CA GLY A 122 3.50 -5.57 5.85
C GLY A 122 3.53 -4.46 6.92
N ALA A 123 4.66 -3.78 7.11
CA ALA A 123 4.76 -2.57 7.94
C ALA A 123 3.95 -1.38 7.37
N ILE A 124 3.41 -1.47 6.16
CA ILE A 124 2.39 -0.55 5.64
C ILE A 124 1.20 -0.44 6.58
N ILE A 125 0.70 -1.54 7.13
CA ILE A 125 -0.52 -1.53 7.96
C ILE A 125 -0.36 -0.64 9.19
N PRO A 126 0.62 -0.85 10.09
CA PRO A 126 0.77 -0.01 11.26
C PRO A 126 1.08 1.45 10.90
N THR A 127 1.88 1.69 9.84
CA THR A 127 2.22 3.05 9.45
C THR A 127 1.04 3.82 8.87
N PHE A 128 0.23 3.15 8.05
CA PHE A 128 -1.02 3.64 7.53
C PHE A 128 -2.02 3.97 8.65
N LEU A 129 -2.21 3.05 9.60
CA LEU A 129 -3.14 3.23 10.71
C LEU A 129 -2.78 4.43 11.58
N VAL A 130 -1.48 4.64 11.86
CA VAL A 130 -1.03 5.82 12.60
C VAL A 130 -1.31 7.10 11.82
N ALA A 131 -0.96 7.16 10.53
CA ALA A 131 -1.24 8.34 9.70
C ALA A 131 -2.74 8.65 9.63
N PHE A 132 -3.57 7.61 9.48
CA PHE A 132 -5.02 7.75 9.42
C PHE A 132 -5.61 8.24 10.75
N ALA A 133 -5.19 7.64 11.87
CA ALA A 133 -5.63 8.06 13.21
C ALA A 133 -5.24 9.50 13.54
N LEU A 134 -4.02 9.92 13.18
CA LEU A 134 -3.60 11.32 13.31
C LEU A 134 -4.41 12.26 12.41
N GLY A 135 -4.78 11.80 11.21
CA GLY A 135 -5.68 12.53 10.32
C GLY A 135 -7.06 12.78 10.94
N ILE A 136 -7.65 11.75 11.58
CA ILE A 136 -8.91 11.90 12.32
C ILE A 136 -8.72 12.86 13.49
N TYR A 137 -7.70 12.64 14.32
CA TYR A 137 -7.41 13.48 15.49
C TYR A 137 -7.33 14.97 15.13
N LEU A 138 -6.59 15.31 14.07
CA LEU A 138 -6.40 16.69 13.60
C LEU A 138 -7.68 17.36 13.07
N VAL A 139 -8.72 16.59 12.72
CA VAL A 139 -10.02 17.11 12.30
C VAL A 139 -10.97 17.28 13.49
N THR A 140 -10.78 16.50 14.55
CA THR A 140 -11.70 16.47 15.71
C THR A 140 -11.22 17.27 16.93
N ALA A 141 -9.92 17.57 17.01
CA ALA A 141 -9.30 18.30 18.13
C ALA A 141 -9.08 19.78 17.77
#